data_AF-A0A2D6L479-F1
#
_entry.id   AF-A0A2D6L479-F1
#
_cell.length_a   1.000
_cell.length_b   1.000
_cell.length_c   1.000
_cell.angle_alpha   90.00
_cell.angle_beta   90.00
_cell.angle_gamma   90.00
#
_symmetry.space_group_name_H-M   'P 1'
#
loop_
_entity.id
_entity.type
_entity.pdbx_description
1 polymer ?
#
loop_
_entity_poly.entity_id
_entity_poly.type
_entity_poly.pdbx_seq_one_letter_code
_entity_poly.pdbx_strand_id
1 'polypeptide(L)'
;MEKKLKKFFRVGVRFKREFRRQLRMLITITLGFTIAFTWRQTIFDLSQSFVNFIFHLESLSALSIATSIFITIISIVLIYLASYYLKNSYENY
;
A
#
# COMPACT_ATOMS: atom_id res chain seq x y z
N MET A 1 -25.37 -12.95 -42.39
CA MET A 1 -24.13 -12.40 -41.81
C MET A 1 -24.37 -11.43 -40.64
N GLU A 2 -25.44 -10.64 -40.63
CA GLU A 2 -25.73 -9.63 -39.60
C GLU A 2 -25.82 -10.15 -38.15
N LYS A 3 -26.31 -11.37 -37.94
CA LYS A 3 -26.41 -11.97 -36.60
C LYS A 3 -25.03 -12.31 -35.98
N LYS A 4 -24.00 -12.58 -36.80
CA LYS A 4 -22.62 -12.82 -36.32
C LYS A 4 -21.92 -11.52 -35.92
N LEU A 5 -22.12 -10.44 -36.70
CA LEU A 5 -21.60 -9.10 -36.40
C LEU A 5 -22.16 -8.53 -35.09
N LYS A 6 -23.47 -8.67 -34.85
CA LYS A 6 -24.09 -8.25 -33.57
C LYS A 6 -23.54 -9.01 -32.35
N LYS A 7 -23.18 -10.29 -32.50
CA LYS A 7 -22.58 -11.09 -31.42
C LYS A 7 -21.14 -10.64 -31.12
N PHE A 8 -20.36 -10.34 -32.17
CA PHE A 8 -18.98 -9.84 -32.05
C PHE A 8 -18.91 -8.48 -31.35
N PHE A 9 -19.81 -7.54 -31.72
CA PHE A 9 -19.92 -6.26 -31.03
C PHE A 9 -20.33 -6.42 -29.56
N ARG A 10 -21.24 -7.35 -29.25
CA ARG A 10 -21.67 -7.61 -27.87
C ARG A 10 -20.55 -8.19 -26.99
N VAL A 11 -19.64 -8.98 -27.57
CA VAL A 11 -18.41 -9.46 -26.90
C VAL A 11 -17.42 -8.30 -26.71
N GLY A 12 -17.22 -7.45 -27.73
CA GLY A 12 -16.35 -6.27 -27.63
C GLY A 12 -16.79 -5.27 -26.56
N VAL A 13 -18.11 -5.07 -26.36
CA VAL A 13 -18.64 -4.19 -25.31
C VAL A 13 -18.39 -4.76 -23.90
N ARG A 14 -18.51 -6.09 -23.71
CA ARG A 14 -18.14 -6.73 -22.44
C ARG A 14 -16.64 -6.64 -22.18
N PHE A 15 -15.82 -6.90 -23.19
CA PHE A 15 -14.36 -6.77 -23.10
C PHE A 15 -13.93 -5.34 -22.71
N LYS A 16 -14.48 -4.31 -23.37
CA LYS A 16 -14.19 -2.91 -23.05
C LYS A 16 -14.62 -2.51 -21.63
N ARG A 17 -15.65 -3.16 -21.07
CA ARG A 17 -16.09 -2.95 -19.68
C ARG A 17 -15.11 -3.58 -18.69
N GLU A 18 -14.68 -4.80 -18.93
CA GLU A 18 -13.70 -5.46 -18.06
C GLU A 18 -12.31 -4.85 -18.15
N PHE A 19 -11.87 -4.49 -19.36
CA PHE A 19 -10.60 -3.78 -19.57
C PHE A 19 -10.56 -2.47 -18.78
N ARG A 20 -11.65 -1.67 -18.79
CA ARG A 20 -11.72 -0.46 -17.97
C ARG A 20 -11.70 -0.74 -16.46
N ARG A 21 -12.26 -1.87 -16.01
CA ARG A 21 -12.23 -2.27 -14.59
C ARG A 21 -10.81 -2.66 -14.17
N GLN A 22 -10.12 -3.46 -14.99
CA GLN A 22 -8.73 -3.83 -14.75
C GLN A 22 -7.80 -2.61 -14.80
N LEU A 23 -8.00 -1.72 -15.78
CA LEU A 23 -7.20 -0.50 -15.92
C LEU A 23 -7.40 0.45 -14.73
N ARG A 24 -8.62 0.54 -14.19
CA ARG A 24 -8.88 1.29 -12.94
C ARG A 24 -8.17 0.65 -11.74
N MET A 25 -8.24 -0.68 -11.58
CA MET A 25 -7.51 -1.36 -10.51
C MET A 25 -6.00 -1.14 -10.64
N LEU A 26 -5.45 -1.26 -11.84
CA LEU A 26 -4.05 -1.03 -12.12
C LEU A 26 -3.64 0.39 -11.70
N ILE A 27 -4.41 1.41 -12.10
CA ILE A 27 -4.15 2.80 -11.70
C ILE A 27 -4.19 2.93 -10.18
N THR A 28 -5.19 2.39 -9.50
CA THR A 28 -5.29 2.46 -8.03
C THR A 28 -4.10 1.82 -7.34
N ILE A 29 -3.67 0.63 -7.80
CA ILE A 29 -2.53 -0.09 -7.24
C ILE A 29 -1.24 0.70 -7.51
N THR A 30 -1.03 1.17 -8.74
CA THR A 30 0.17 1.94 -9.10
C THR A 30 0.24 3.24 -8.33
N LEU A 31 -0.87 3.98 -8.19
CA LEU A 31 -0.89 5.21 -7.40
C LEU A 31 -0.63 4.94 -5.92
N GLY A 32 -1.28 3.92 -5.34
CA GLY A 32 -1.03 3.52 -3.96
C GLY A 32 0.42 3.13 -3.71
N PHE A 33 1.01 2.37 -4.63
CA PHE A 33 2.43 2.00 -4.60
C PHE A 33 3.33 3.22 -4.72
N THR A 34 3.09 4.12 -5.68
CA THR A 34 3.89 5.35 -5.84
C THR A 34 3.83 6.21 -4.60
N ILE A 35 2.64 6.39 -4.00
CA ILE A 35 2.50 7.14 -2.75
C ILE A 35 3.30 6.45 -1.64
N ALA A 36 3.13 5.15 -1.41
CA ALA A 36 3.89 4.44 -0.40
C ALA A 36 5.41 4.53 -0.63
N PHE A 37 5.85 4.48 -1.89
CA PHE A 37 7.24 4.61 -2.27
C PHE A 37 7.81 6.01 -2.00
N THR A 38 7.06 7.07 -2.33
CA THR A 38 7.47 8.45 -2.04
C THR A 38 7.58 8.71 -0.54
N TRP A 39 6.66 8.16 0.27
CA TRP A 39 6.64 8.38 1.71
C TRP A 39 7.69 7.56 2.48
N ARG A 40 8.29 6.53 1.86
CA ARG A 40 9.30 5.68 2.50
C ARG A 40 10.42 6.49 3.16
N GLN A 41 11.01 7.43 2.41
CA GLN A 41 12.12 8.23 2.91
C GLN A 41 11.66 9.19 4.01
N THR A 42 10.53 9.85 3.80
CA THR A 42 9.93 10.77 4.78
C THR A 42 9.61 10.09 6.10
N ILE A 43 9.08 8.86 6.08
CA ILE A 43 8.81 8.07 7.30
C ILE A 43 10.10 7.75 8.04
N PHE A 44 11.17 7.41 7.30
CA PHE A 44 12.47 7.14 7.89
C PHE A 44 13.05 8.41 8.55
N ASP A 45 13.06 9.53 7.84
CA ASP A 45 13.60 10.79 8.34
C ASP A 45 12.79 11.33 9.53
N LEU A 46 11.45 11.21 9.51
CA LEU A 46 10.58 11.55 10.65
C LEU A 46 10.86 10.66 11.85
N SER A 47 10.99 9.35 11.64
CA SER A 47 11.30 8.40 12.71
C SER A 47 12.68 8.70 13.30
N GLN A 48 13.64 9.04 12.45
CA GLN A 48 15.00 9.40 12.86
C GLN A 48 15.01 10.68 13.69
N SER A 49 14.25 11.70 13.28
CA SER A 49 14.09 12.94 14.04
C SER A 49 13.43 12.69 15.40
N PHE A 50 12.40 11.83 15.44
CA PHE A 50 11.71 11.46 16.68
C PHE A 50 12.61 10.68 17.64
N VAL A 51 13.35 9.69 17.13
CA VAL A 51 14.32 8.92 17.92
C VAL A 51 15.45 9.82 18.41
N ASN A 52 15.96 10.73 17.58
CA ASN A 52 16.99 11.67 18.01
C ASN A 52 16.49 12.63 19.10
N PHE A 53 15.25 13.13 18.96
CA PHE A 53 14.63 14.01 19.94
C PHE A 53 14.51 13.35 21.33
N ILE A 54 14.24 12.04 21.37
CA ILE A 54 14.12 11.30 22.64
C ILE A 54 15.49 10.90 23.19
N PHE A 55 16.37 10.34 22.36
CA PHE A 55 17.59 9.67 22.82
C PHE A 55 18.87 10.52 22.69
N HIS A 56 18.81 11.70 22.04
CA HIS A 56 19.94 12.61 21.85
C HIS A 56 21.23 11.89 21.39
N LEU A 57 21.10 11.03 20.38
CA LEU A 57 22.20 10.18 19.91
C LEU A 57 23.10 10.96 18.96
N GLU A 58 24.32 11.27 19.39
CA GLU A 58 25.29 12.02 18.56
C GLU A 58 25.86 11.19 17.40
N SER A 59 25.88 9.86 17.52
CA SER A 59 26.43 9.00 16.46
C SER A 59 25.39 8.66 15.39
N LEU A 60 25.69 9.06 14.15
CA LEU A 60 24.85 8.81 12.97
C LEU A 60 24.51 7.32 12.78
N SER A 61 25.46 6.43 13.06
CA SER A 61 25.28 4.98 12.92
C SER A 61 24.31 4.41 13.96
N ALA A 62 24.43 4.79 15.24
CA ALA A 62 23.53 4.30 16.28
C ALA A 62 22.11 4.84 16.08
N LEU A 63 21.99 6.09 15.62
CA LEU A 63 20.70 6.71 15.31
C LEU A 63 19.95 5.95 14.20
N SER A 64 20.64 5.59 13.11
CA SER A 64 20.05 4.82 12.00
C SER A 64 19.59 3.43 12.42
N ILE A 65 20.38 2.74 13.25
CA ILE A 65 20.05 1.42 13.79
C ILE A 65 18.84 1.51 14.72
N ALA A 66 18.84 2.46 15.66
CA ALA A 66 17.72 2.69 16.58
C ALA A 66 16.43 3.04 15.84
N THR A 67 16.53 3.87 14.81
CA THR A 67 15.41 4.23 13.93
C THR A 67 14.87 3.01 13.19
N SER A 68 15.75 2.16 12.66
CA SER A 68 15.35 0.93 11.97
C SER A 68 14.62 -0.04 12.90
N ILE A 69 15.12 -0.21 14.14
CA ILE A 69 14.46 -1.04 15.18
C ILE A 69 13.08 -0.46 15.52
N PHE A 70 13.00 0.86 15.72
CA PHE A 70 11.76 1.56 16.04
C PHE A 70 10.70 1.38 14.94
N ILE A 71 11.07 1.61 13.68
CA ILE A 71 10.18 1.40 12.53
C ILE A 71 9.74 -0.07 12.44
N THR A 72 10.63 -1.02 12.71
CA THR A 72 10.29 -2.46 12.69
C THR A 72 9.23 -2.78 13.75
N ILE A 73 9.38 -2.27 14.97
CA ILE A 73 8.40 -2.48 16.05
C ILE A 73 7.04 -1.88 15.67
N ILE A 74 7.02 -0.64 15.18
CA ILE A 74 5.78 0.01 14.71
C ILE A 74 5.13 -0.81 13.60
N SER A 75 5.92 -1.31 12.65
CA SER A 75 5.41 -2.09 11.52
C SER A 75 4.75 -3.38 11.99
N ILE A 76 5.35 -4.09 12.95
CA ILE A 76 4.75 -5.28 13.57
C ILE A 76 3.42 -4.94 14.25
N VAL A 77 3.37 -3.84 14.99
CA VAL A 77 2.13 -3.38 15.66
C VAL A 77 1.04 -3.04 14.65
N LEU A 78 1.38 -2.33 13.57
CA LEU A 78 0.44 -2.00 12.50
C LEU A 78 -0.07 -3.25 11.77
N ILE A 79 0.80 -4.21 11.47
CA ILE A 79 0.41 -5.50 10.87
C ILE A 79 -0.51 -6.26 11.80
N TYR A 80 -0.19 -6.31 13.10
CA TYR A 80 -1.03 -6.96 14.10
C TYR A 80 -2.41 -6.32 14.19
N LEU A 81 -2.49 -4.99 14.26
CA LEU A 81 -3.75 -4.24 14.25
C LEU A 81 -4.54 -4.50 12.96
N ALA A 82 -3.89 -4.40 11.80
CA ALA A 82 -4.54 -4.65 10.51
C ALA A 82 -5.10 -6.08 10.44
N SER A 83 -4.33 -7.07 10.89
CA SER A 83 -4.75 -8.47 10.98
C SER A 83 -5.94 -8.66 11.93
N TYR A 84 -5.91 -8.01 13.10
CA TYR A 84 -7.02 -8.03 14.06
C TYR A 84 -8.31 -7.44 13.46
N TYR A 85 -8.23 -6.27 12.82
CA TYR A 85 -9.38 -5.66 12.15
C TYR A 85 -9.92 -6.51 11.00
N LEU A 86 -9.04 -7.11 10.19
CA LEU A 86 -9.44 -8.00 9.10
C LEU A 86 -10.11 -9.27 9.60
N LYS A 87 -9.60 -9.88 10.67
CA LYS A 87 -10.21 -11.04 11.30
C LYS A 87 -11.61 -10.73 11.84
N ASN A 88 -11.75 -9.60 12.54
CA ASN A 88 -13.05 -9.17 13.07
C ASN A 88 -14.08 -8.86 11.97
N SER A 89 -13.64 -8.46 10.78
CA SER A 89 -14.52 -8.23 9.63
C SER A 89 -15.06 -9.54 9.01
N TYR A 90 -14.31 -10.64 9.12
CA TYR A 90 -14.73 -11.97 8.65
C TYR A 90 -15.71 -12.67 9.62
N GLU A 91 -15.70 -12.31 10.90
CA GLU A 91 -16.54 -12.92 11.94
C GLU A 91 -17.95 -12.30 12.02
N ASN A 92 -18.20 -11.21 11.27
CA ASN A 92 -19.48 -10.47 11.24
C ASN A 92 -20.31 -10.70 9.95
N TYR A 93 -20.00 -11.75 9.17
CA TYR A 93 -20.78 -12.23 8.01
C TYR A 93 -21.14 -13.70 8.19
#